data_AF-A0A7X4BCF2-F1
#
_entry.id   AF-A0A7X4BCF2-F1
#
_cell.length_a   1.000
_cell.length_b   1.000
_cell.length_c   1.000
_cell.angle_alpha   90.00
_cell.angle_beta   90.00
_cell.angle_gamma   90.00
#
_symmetry.space_group_name_H-M   'P 1'
#
loop_
_entity.id
_entity.type
_entity.pdbx_description
1 polymer ?
#
loop_
_entity_poly.entity_id
_entity_poly.type
_entity_poly.pdbx_seq_one_letter_code
_entity_poly.pdbx_strand_id
1 'polypeptide(L)' 'MANQQGIHQGAKESTIEGILEALELRFRPNPMPDLKPILAGIDDLQRLKQLRRAAMQAETLEEFTSTLSDESL' A
#
# COMPACT_ATOMS: atom_id res chain seq x y z
N MET A 1 5.09 -6.15 27.30
CA MET A 1 4.92 -6.64 25.91
C MET A 1 4.57 -5.50 24.93
N ALA A 2 5.15 -4.31 25.07
CA ALA A 2 4.82 -3.15 24.22
C ALA A 2 5.65 -3.05 22.92
N ASN A 3 6.73 -3.83 22.80
CA ASN A 3 7.74 -3.63 21.77
C ASN A 3 7.33 -4.20 20.39
N GLN A 4 6.66 -5.36 20.36
CA GLN A 4 6.32 -6.02 19.09
C GLN A 4 5.17 -5.32 18.35
N GLN A 5 4.17 -4.80 19.08
CA GLN A 5 3.05 -4.06 18.49
C GLN A 5 3.51 -2.72 17.90
N GLY A 6 4.40 -2.00 18.58
CA GLY A 6 4.96 -0.75 18.08
C GLY A 6 5.81 -0.93 16.82
N ILE A 7 6.65 -1.99 16.78
CA ILE A 7 7.43 -2.32 15.59
C ILE A 7 6.51 -2.71 14.42
N HIS A 8 5.46 -3.49 14.69
CA HIS A 8 4.50 -3.89 13.66
C HIS A 8 3.75 -2.67 13.08
N GLN A 9 3.27 -1.78 13.95
CA GLN A 9 2.56 -0.57 13.53
C GLN A 9 3.46 0.37 12.71
N GLY A 10 4.71 0.59 13.15
CA GLY A 10 5.66 1.43 12.39
C GLY A 10 6.02 0.83 11.03
N ALA A 11 6.17 -0.49 10.93
CA ALA A 11 6.39 -1.16 9.65
C ALA A 11 5.18 -1.04 8.71
N LYS A 12 3.96 -1.11 9.26
CA LYS A 12 2.70 -0.92 8.52
C LYS A 12 2.63 0.48 7.94
N GLU A 13 2.77 1.50 8.78
CA GLU A 13 2.72 2.92 8.39
C GLU A 13 3.77 3.26 7.33
N SER A 14 5.03 2.88 7.54
CA SER A 14 6.11 3.10 6.58
C SER A 14 5.85 2.40 5.23
N THR A 15 5.23 1.22 5.24
CA THR A 15 4.88 0.53 4.00
C THR A 15 3.76 1.25 3.24
N ILE A 16 2.74 1.76 3.95
CA ILE A 16 1.65 2.54 3.36
C ILE A 16 2.20 3.82 2.72
N GLU A 17 3.04 4.57 3.43
CA GLU A 17 3.66 5.79 2.90
C GLU A 17 4.47 5.50 1.63
N GLY A 18 5.24 4.41 1.63
CA GLY A 18 6.01 3.99 0.45
C GLY A 18 5.15 3.57 -0.75
N ILE A 19 3.95 3.02 -0.53
CA ILE A 19 2.98 2.74 -1.62
C ILE A 19 2.51 4.06 -2.23
N LEU A 20 2.07 5.00 -1.39
CA LEU A 20 1.55 6.30 -1.83
C LEU A 20 2.60 7.08 -2.60
N GLU A 21 3.83 7.15 -2.10
CA GLU A 21 4.94 7.81 -2.76
C GLU A 21 5.26 7.18 -4.13
N ALA A 22 5.28 5.84 -4.22
CA ALA A 22 5.55 5.15 -5.48
C ALA A 22 4.47 5.44 -6.54
N LEU A 23 3.20 5.39 -6.15
CA LEU A 23 2.09 5.69 -7.06
C LEU A 23 2.08 7.16 -7.47
N GLU A 24 2.37 8.06 -6.53
CA GLU A 24 2.50 9.47 -6.83
C GLU A 24 3.60 9.69 -7.86
N LEU A 25 4.81 9.19 -7.64
CA LEU A 25 5.94 9.35 -8.57
C LEU A 25 5.64 8.83 -9.99
N ARG A 26 4.87 7.75 -10.11
CA ARG A 26 4.61 7.09 -11.40
C ARG A 26 3.42 7.64 -12.15
N PHE A 27 2.37 8.07 -11.43
CA PHE A 27 1.07 8.39 -12.02
C PHE A 27 0.60 9.82 -11.72
N ARG A 28 1.47 10.73 -11.28
CA ARG A 28 1.09 12.13 -10.97
C ARG A 28 0.20 12.73 -12.07
N PRO A 29 -0.85 13.48 -11.69
CA PRO A 29 -1.27 13.82 -10.33
C PRO A 29 -1.91 12.65 -9.57
N ASN A 30 -1.73 12.58 -8.23
CA ASN A 30 -2.26 11.50 -7.39
C ASN A 30 -3.80 11.39 -7.54
N PRO A 31 -4.33 10.32 -8.14
CA PRO A 31 -5.73 10.22 -8.52
C PRO A 31 -6.65 9.68 -7.42
N MET A 32 -6.10 9.19 -6.29
CA MET A 32 -6.89 8.47 -5.27
C MET A 32 -6.74 9.07 -3.87
N PRO A 33 -7.53 10.11 -3.51
CA PRO A 33 -7.52 10.71 -2.17
C PRO A 33 -7.87 9.71 -1.07
N ASP A 34 -8.66 8.67 -1.39
CA ASP A 34 -9.12 7.65 -0.43
C ASP A 34 -8.19 6.45 -0.32
N LEU A 35 -7.03 6.44 -0.98
CA LEU A 35 -6.15 5.27 -0.97
C LEU A 35 -5.50 5.01 0.40
N LYS A 36 -5.11 6.08 1.12
CA LYS A 36 -4.50 5.96 2.45
C LYS A 36 -5.42 5.24 3.45
N PRO A 37 -6.70 5.63 3.64
CA PRO A 37 -7.59 4.93 4.55
C PRO A 37 -7.86 3.47 4.12
N ILE A 38 -7.93 3.17 2.81
CA ILE A 38 -8.07 1.79 2.33
C ILE A 38 -6.87 0.93 2.74
N LEU A 39 -5.64 1.41 2.48
CA LEU A 39 -4.42 0.69 2.86
C LEU A 39 -4.27 0.55 4.38
N ALA A 40 -4.72 1.54 5.16
CA ALA A 40 -4.70 1.48 6.62
C ALA A 40 -5.63 0.39 7.19
N GLY A 41 -6.70 0.04 6.45
CA GLY A 41 -7.61 -1.06 6.80
C GLY A 41 -7.01 -2.46 6.60
N ILE A 42 -5.88 -2.58 5.90
CA ILE A 42 -5.20 -3.87 5.66
C ILE A 42 -4.27 -4.17 6.83
N ASP A 43 -4.62 -5.12 7.69
CA ASP A 43 -3.79 -5.50 8.85
C ASP A 43 -2.60 -6.40 8.50
N ASP A 44 -2.67 -7.09 7.37
CA ASP A 44 -1.58 -7.95 6.91
C ASP A 44 -0.42 -7.13 6.30
N LEU A 45 0.69 -7.08 7.03
CA LEU A 45 1.92 -6.43 6.58
C LEU A 45 2.52 -7.08 5.32
N GLN A 46 2.36 -8.38 5.11
CA GLN A 46 2.82 -9.05 3.89
C GLN A 46 2.01 -8.60 2.68
N ARG A 47 0.69 -8.49 2.83
CA ARG A 47 -0.18 -7.94 1.80
C ARG A 47 0.22 -6.51 1.43
N LEU A 48 0.51 -5.66 2.42
CA LEU A 48 1.01 -4.30 2.14
C LEU A 48 2.35 -4.30 1.41
N LYS A 49 3.26 -5.21 1.75
CA LYS A 49 4.54 -5.37 1.02
C LYS A 49 4.34 -5.82 -0.43
N GLN A 50 3.37 -6.69 -0.70
CA GLN A 50 2.99 -7.09 -2.05
C GLN A 50 2.43 -5.90 -2.83
N LEU A 51 1.51 -5.13 -2.23
CA LEU A 51 0.95 -3.93 -2.83
C LEU A 51 2.02 -2.87 -3.12
N ARG A 52 3.04 -2.73 -2.27
CA ARG A 52 4.19 -1.86 -2.56
C ARG A 52 4.96 -2.30 -3.80
N ARG A 53 5.15 -3.61 -4.00
CA ARG A 53 5.78 -4.12 -5.22
C ARG A 53 4.90 -3.88 -6.44
N ALA A 54 3.59 -4.11 -6.32
CA ALA A 54 2.63 -3.85 -7.38
C ALA A 54 2.62 -2.37 -7.77
N ALA A 55 2.63 -1.44 -6.82
CA ALA A 55 2.74 0.00 -7.08
C ALA A 55 4.00 0.37 -7.88
N MET A 56 5.11 -0.34 -7.68
CA MET A 56 6.38 -0.14 -8.40
C MET A 56 6.41 -0.83 -9.77
N GLN A 57 5.54 -1.81 -10.03
CA GLN A 57 5.52 -2.60 -11.26
C GLN A 57 4.39 -2.21 -12.22
N ALA A 58 3.20 -1.90 -11.69
CA ALA A 58 1.99 -1.60 -12.45
C ALA A 58 2.25 -0.58 -13.56
N GLU A 59 1.78 -0.85 -14.77
CA GLU A 59 1.92 0.04 -15.92
C GLU A 59 0.84 1.14 -15.91
N THR A 60 -0.27 0.89 -15.20
CA THR A 60 -1.38 1.82 -15.04
C THR A 60 -1.89 1.85 -13.61
N LEU A 61 -2.61 2.92 -13.25
CA LEU A 61 -3.32 2.98 -11.97
C LEU A 61 -4.38 1.87 -11.87
N GLU A 62 -5.08 1.57 -12.97
CA GLU A 62 -6.15 0.56 -13.01
C GLU A 62 -5.62 -0.85 -12.67
N GLU A 63 -4.43 -1.19 -13.17
CA GLU A 63 -3.74 -2.43 -12.84
C GLU A 63 -3.40 -2.52 -11.34
N PHE A 64 -2.93 -1.42 -10.75
CA PHE A 64 -2.69 -1.36 -9.31
C PHE A 64 -4.01 -1.52 -8.52
N THR A 65 -5.08 -0.82 -8.91
CA THR A 65 -6.37 -0.92 -8.21
C THR A 65 -7.01 -2.29 -8.35
N SER A 66 -6.78 -2.98 -9.46
CA SER A 66 -7.20 -4.37 -9.65
C SER A 66 -6.47 -5.27 -8.66
N THR A 67 -5.14 -5.10 -8.54
CA THR A 67 -4.34 -5.83 -7.54
C THR A 67 -4.79 -5.52 -6.11
N LEU A 68 -5.15 -4.26 -5.80
CA LEU A 68 -5.66 -3.85 -4.50
C LEU A 68 -6.98 -4.55 -4.14
N SER A 69 -7.87 -4.70 -5.12
CA SER A 69 -9.20 -5.31 -4.96
C SER A 69 -9.17 -6.83 -4.96
N ASP A 70 -8.10 -7.44 -5.46
CA ASP A 70 -7.94 -8.89 -5.55
C ASP A 70 -7.51 -9.48 -4.20
N GLU A 71 -8.46 -9.80 -3.32
CA GLU A 71 -8.20 -10.49 -2.04
C GLU A 71 -7.65 -11.93 -2.20
N SER A 72 -7.42 -12.44 -3.42
CA SER A 72 -6.99 -13.82 -3.62
C SER A 72 -5.47 -13.99 -3.64
N LEU A 73 -4.90 -14.14 -2.44
CA LEU A 73 -4.04 -15.27 -1.98
C LEU A 73 -3.23 -14.89 -0.73
#